data_AF-A0A286EV59-F1
#
_entry.id   AF-A0A286EV59-F1
#
_cell.length_a   1.000
_cell.length_b   1.000
_cell.length_c   1.000
_cell.angle_alpha   90.00
_cell.angle_beta   90.00
_cell.angle_gamma   90.00
#
_symmetry.space_group_name_H-M   'P 1'
#
loop_
_entity.id
_entity.type
_entity.pdbx_description
1 polymer ?
#
loop_
_entity_poly.entity_id
_entity_poly.type
_entity_poly.pdbx_seq_one_letter_code
_entity_poly.pdbx_strand_id
1 'polypeptide(L)'
;MAEQAKADPTLAQRQPYQAAVAHDLHWLGAAMVKHYRGDDADLKLLMGAVESAFVGMSIDDFTAEVGNWLATSTHPVLRRPYLNSNGDVQMLRFARSHDRAGLRLLVDHDDADREFAYPDGAEEAMNRATERGWTVVSMKSDWSRIFN
;
A
#
# COMPACT_ATOMS: atom_id res chain seq x y z
N MET A 1 -5.62 5.49 15.21
CA MET A 1 -4.98 6.60 15.98
C MET A 1 -5.84 7.86 16.09
N ALA A 2 -6.07 8.64 15.03
CA ALA A 2 -6.88 9.86 15.15
C ALA A 2 -8.33 9.57 15.62
N GLU A 3 -8.96 8.53 15.09
CA GLU A 3 -10.29 8.06 15.56
C GLU A 3 -10.26 7.59 17.02
N GLN A 4 -9.22 6.86 17.43
CA GLN A 4 -9.06 6.47 18.84
C GLN A 4 -8.93 7.70 19.74
N ALA A 5 -8.22 8.76 19.30
CA ALA A 5 -8.12 10.01 20.05
C ALA A 5 -9.41 10.84 20.04
N LYS A 6 -10.31 10.61 19.07
CA LYS A 6 -11.68 11.14 19.15
C LYS A 6 -12.52 10.39 20.19
N ALA A 7 -12.34 9.07 20.30
CA ALA A 7 -13.03 8.23 21.28
C ALA A 7 -12.50 8.45 22.71
N ASP A 8 -11.19 8.65 22.86
CA ASP A 8 -10.52 9.02 24.11
C ASP A 8 -9.65 10.27 23.89
N PRO A 9 -10.19 11.48 24.19
CA PRO A 9 -9.47 12.74 24.03
C PRO A 9 -8.18 12.87 24.84
N THR A 10 -7.99 12.05 25.88
CA THR A 10 -6.74 12.09 26.67
C THR A 10 -5.54 11.61 25.85
N LEU A 11 -5.78 10.75 24.85
CA LEU A 11 -4.74 10.27 23.94
C LEU A 11 -4.16 11.40 23.10
N ALA A 12 -4.94 12.42 22.74
CA ALA A 12 -4.48 13.52 21.88
C ALA A 12 -3.34 14.35 22.49
N GLN A 13 -3.03 14.18 23.78
CA GLN A 13 -1.98 14.90 24.49
C GLN A 13 -0.61 14.20 24.43
N ARG A 14 -0.51 13.01 23.83
CA ARG A 14 0.72 12.22 23.78
C ARG A 14 1.02 11.69 22.38
N GLN A 15 2.30 11.48 22.09
CA GLN A 15 2.69 10.81 20.86
C GLN A 15 2.35 9.31 20.89
N PRO A 16 2.02 8.71 19.73
CA PRO A 16 1.91 9.31 18.39
C PRO A 16 0.53 9.92 18.07
N TYR A 17 -0.43 9.83 18.99
CA TYR A 17 -1.81 10.30 18.80
C TYR A 17 -1.91 11.80 18.56
N GLN A 18 -1.09 12.59 19.26
CA GLN A 18 -0.99 14.03 19.05
C GLN A 18 -0.64 14.36 17.59
N ALA A 19 0.40 13.71 17.03
CA ALA A 19 0.77 13.91 15.63
C ALA A 19 -0.33 13.44 14.66
N ALA A 20 -1.00 12.32 14.96
CA ALA A 20 -2.09 11.82 14.14
C ALA A 20 -3.30 12.79 14.07
N VAL A 21 -3.69 13.39 15.20
CA VAL A 21 -4.79 14.37 15.26
C VAL A 21 -4.39 15.69 14.59
N ALA A 22 -3.15 16.14 14.78
CA ALA A 22 -2.65 17.38 14.19
C ALA A 22 -2.28 17.26 12.70
N HIS A 23 -2.37 16.06 12.11
CA HIS A 23 -1.83 15.75 10.78
C HIS A 23 -0.34 16.12 10.64
N ASP A 24 0.45 15.95 11.71
CA ASP A 24 1.87 16.25 11.73
C ASP A 24 2.69 15.13 11.05
N LEU A 25 2.73 15.19 9.72
CA LEU A 25 3.54 14.29 8.90
C LEU A 25 5.05 14.44 9.15
N HIS A 26 5.49 15.59 9.68
CA HIS A 26 6.90 15.82 9.98
C HIS A 26 7.35 14.96 11.18
N TRP A 27 6.58 14.94 12.28
CA TRP A 27 6.89 14.08 13.41
C TRP A 27 6.81 12.59 13.04
N LEU A 28 5.75 12.19 12.32
CA LEU A 28 5.58 10.80 11.85
C LEU A 28 6.75 10.35 10.96
N GLY A 29 7.19 11.18 10.03
CA GLY A 29 8.35 10.91 9.19
C GLY A 29 9.66 10.88 9.98
N ALA A 30 9.83 11.81 10.93
CA ALA A 30 11.04 11.88 11.77
C ALA A 30 11.23 10.63 12.64
N ALA A 31 10.13 10.02 13.13
CA ALA A 31 10.18 8.76 13.86
C ALA A 31 10.79 7.62 13.02
N MET A 32 10.43 7.52 11.73
CA MET A 32 11.01 6.54 10.80
C MET A 32 12.48 6.84 10.49
N VAL A 33 12.84 8.12 10.33
CA VAL A 33 14.23 8.53 10.10
C VAL A 33 15.13 8.21 11.31
N LYS A 34 14.64 8.40 12.54
CA LYS A 34 15.35 8.00 13.76
C LYS A 34 15.60 6.50 13.80
N HIS A 35 14.57 5.70 13.47
CA HIS A 35 14.71 4.24 13.39
C HIS A 35 15.81 3.81 12.42
N TYR A 36 15.88 4.41 11.22
CA TYR A 36 16.95 4.12 10.26
C TYR A 36 18.36 4.50 10.75
N ARG A 37 18.45 5.36 11.77
CA ARG A 37 19.70 5.73 12.44
C ARG A 37 19.97 4.88 13.70
N GLY A 38 19.13 3.89 13.98
CA GLY A 38 19.25 2.97 15.11
C GLY A 38 18.59 3.45 16.40
N ASP A 39 17.81 4.54 16.38
CA ASP A 39 17.04 5.01 17.52
C ASP A 39 15.55 4.65 17.35
N ASP A 40 15.12 3.62 18.07
CA ASP A 40 13.76 3.07 17.98
C ASP A 40 12.76 3.72 18.95
N ALA A 41 13.14 4.75 19.71
CA ALA A 41 12.29 5.29 20.77
C ALA A 41 10.90 5.70 20.26
N ASP A 42 10.85 6.47 19.17
CA ASP A 42 9.61 6.94 18.58
C ASP A 42 8.91 5.86 17.75
N LEU A 43 9.66 4.93 17.14
CA LEU A 43 9.09 3.78 16.44
C LEU A 43 8.30 2.88 17.41
N LYS A 44 8.83 2.63 18.62
CA LYS A 44 8.13 1.81 19.63
C LYS A 44 6.82 2.45 20.07
N LEU A 45 6.77 3.78 20.17
CA LEU A 45 5.53 4.51 20.44
C LEU A 45 4.52 4.34 19.30
N LEU A 46 4.98 4.43 18.05
CA LEU A 46 4.17 4.19 16.86
C LEU A 46 3.61 2.76 16.83
N MET A 47 4.47 1.76 17.02
CA MET A 47 4.07 0.36 17.05
C MET A 47 3.02 0.10 18.12
N GLY A 48 3.22 0.58 19.36
CA GLY A 48 2.24 0.38 20.43
C GLY A 48 0.88 1.05 20.14
N ALA A 49 0.87 2.23 19.50
CA ALA A 49 -0.39 2.86 19.10
C ALA A 49 -1.08 2.13 17.95
N VAL A 50 -0.32 1.65 16.97
CA VAL A 50 -0.84 0.81 15.87
C VAL A 50 -1.44 -0.47 16.43
N GLU A 51 -0.70 -1.21 17.26
CA GLU A 51 -1.19 -2.43 17.92
C GLU A 51 -2.50 -2.16 18.67
N SER A 52 -2.57 -1.10 19.47
CA SER A 52 -3.78 -0.76 20.21
C SER A 52 -5.00 -0.47 19.33
N ALA A 53 -4.80 -0.08 18.07
CA ALA A 53 -5.89 0.16 17.13
C ALA A 53 -6.54 -1.14 16.64
N PHE A 54 -5.85 -2.26 16.74
CA PHE A 54 -6.31 -3.58 16.30
C PHE A 54 -6.58 -4.55 17.45
N VAL A 55 -6.30 -4.16 18.71
CA VAL A 55 -6.62 -4.98 19.88
C VAL A 55 -8.12 -5.32 19.91
N GLY A 56 -8.43 -6.61 19.93
CA GLY A 56 -9.79 -7.12 19.99
C GLY A 56 -10.48 -7.28 18.63
N MET A 57 -9.81 -6.94 17.52
CA MET A 57 -10.30 -7.20 16.17
C MET A 57 -9.97 -8.63 15.74
N SER A 58 -10.93 -9.34 15.15
CA SER A 58 -10.66 -10.64 14.54
C SER A 58 -10.00 -10.47 13.16
N ILE A 59 -9.33 -11.53 12.67
CA ILE A 59 -8.74 -11.53 11.32
C ILE A 59 -9.83 -11.34 10.26
N ASP A 60 -11.01 -11.92 10.46
CA ASP A 60 -12.14 -11.80 9.53
C ASP A 60 -12.67 -10.36 9.48
N ASP A 61 -12.80 -9.70 10.62
CA ASP A 61 -13.22 -8.29 10.70
C ASP A 61 -12.20 -7.38 10.03
N PHE A 62 -10.91 -7.61 10.29
CA PHE A 62 -9.83 -6.85 9.65
C PHE A 62 -9.87 -7.02 8.13
N THR A 63 -10.03 -8.26 7.65
CA THR A 63 -10.10 -8.59 6.22
C THR A 63 -11.29 -7.89 5.56
N ALA A 64 -12.45 -7.92 6.20
CA ALA A 64 -13.66 -7.26 5.72
C ALA A 64 -13.49 -5.73 5.66
N GLU A 65 -12.90 -5.13 6.70
CA GLU A 65 -12.67 -3.68 6.77
C GLU A 65 -11.70 -3.21 5.69
N VAL A 66 -10.55 -3.88 5.55
CA VAL A 66 -9.56 -3.59 4.50
C VAL A 66 -10.15 -3.78 3.11
N GLY A 67 -10.88 -4.87 2.88
CA GLY A 67 -11.54 -5.14 1.61
C GLY A 67 -12.54 -4.05 1.22
N ASN A 68 -13.38 -3.62 2.17
CA ASN A 68 -14.33 -2.52 1.95
C ASN A 68 -13.61 -1.19 1.70
N TRP A 69 -12.53 -0.90 2.44
CA TRP A 69 -11.74 0.31 2.23
C TRP A 69 -11.11 0.33 0.83
N LEU A 70 -10.49 -0.76 0.39
CA LEU A 70 -9.88 -0.86 -0.94
C LEU A 70 -10.91 -0.71 -2.06
N ALA A 71 -12.10 -1.28 -1.89
CA ALA A 71 -13.18 -1.22 -2.87
C ALA A 71 -13.79 0.19 -3.03
N THR A 72 -13.76 1.01 -1.98
CA THR A 72 -14.49 2.29 -1.94
C THR A 72 -13.59 3.53 -1.91
N SER A 73 -12.35 3.38 -1.46
CA SER A 73 -11.43 4.51 -1.28
C SER A 73 -10.73 4.88 -2.58
N THR A 74 -10.46 6.17 -2.73
CA THR A 74 -9.74 6.70 -3.88
C THR A 74 -8.55 7.56 -3.44
N HIS A 75 -7.50 7.55 -4.24
CA HIS A 75 -6.33 8.39 -4.03
C HIS A 75 -6.73 9.88 -4.08
N PRO A 76 -6.40 10.70 -3.06
CA PRO A 76 -6.94 12.05 -2.91
C PRO A 76 -6.57 13.00 -4.06
N VAL A 77 -5.36 12.85 -4.60
CA VAL A 77 -4.90 13.64 -5.77
C VAL A 77 -5.36 13.03 -7.10
N LEU A 78 -5.09 11.74 -7.32
CA LEU A 78 -5.33 11.08 -8.60
C LEU A 78 -6.82 10.75 -8.86
N ARG A 79 -7.65 10.72 -7.81
CA ARG A 79 -9.06 10.33 -7.85
C ARG A 79 -9.29 8.97 -8.52
N ARG A 80 -8.39 8.01 -8.23
CA ARG A 80 -8.45 6.63 -8.70
C ARG A 80 -8.55 5.67 -7.53
N PRO A 81 -9.22 4.51 -7.67
CA PRO A 81 -9.20 3.46 -6.65
C PRO A 81 -7.77 3.08 -6.26
N TYR A 82 -7.57 2.68 -5.01
CA TYR A 82 -6.28 2.17 -4.51
C TYR A 82 -6.01 0.70 -4.89
N LEU A 83 -6.96 0.04 -5.55
CA LEU A 83 -6.78 -1.32 -6.07
C LEU A 83 -5.57 -1.37 -7.02
N ASN A 84 -4.88 -2.52 -6.98
CA ASN A 84 -3.53 -2.72 -7.51
C ASN A 84 -3.40 -2.47 -9.02
N SER A 85 -2.15 -2.36 -9.50
CA SER A 85 -1.69 -2.33 -10.90
C SER A 85 -2.27 -1.25 -11.86
N ASN A 86 -3.55 -0.90 -11.78
CA ASN A 86 -4.17 0.18 -12.55
C ASN A 86 -3.56 1.55 -12.24
N GLY A 87 -3.01 1.73 -11.04
CA GLY A 87 -2.21 2.90 -10.67
C GLY A 87 -0.95 3.07 -11.54
N ASP A 88 -0.36 1.97 -11.99
CA ASP A 88 0.91 1.96 -12.74
C ASP A 88 0.74 2.32 -14.22
N VAL A 89 -0.50 2.32 -14.73
CA VAL A 89 -0.79 2.62 -16.15
C VAL A 89 -0.18 3.95 -16.58
N GLN A 90 -0.21 4.98 -15.74
CA GLN A 90 0.33 6.31 -16.06
C GLN A 90 1.86 6.28 -16.08
N MET A 91 2.48 5.57 -15.12
CA MET A 91 3.93 5.40 -15.07
C MET A 91 4.44 4.62 -16.29
N LEU A 92 3.78 3.51 -16.64
CA LEU A 92 4.13 2.69 -17.81
C LEU A 92 3.87 3.42 -19.13
N ARG A 93 2.88 4.32 -19.19
CA ARG A 93 2.73 5.24 -20.32
C ARG A 93 3.86 6.26 -20.39
N PHE A 94 4.27 6.83 -19.25
CA PHE A 94 5.37 7.79 -19.18
C PHE A 94 6.71 7.16 -19.57
N ALA A 95 6.93 5.88 -19.27
CA ALA A 95 8.12 5.13 -19.71
C ALA A 95 8.27 5.03 -21.24
N ARG A 96 7.20 5.33 -22.01
CA ARG A 96 7.24 5.48 -23.48
C ARG A 96 7.52 6.93 -23.92
N SER A 97 7.67 7.89 -23.02
CA SER A 97 7.81 9.30 -23.40
C SER A 97 9.20 9.60 -23.97
N HIS A 98 9.23 10.30 -25.11
CA HIS A 98 10.40 10.74 -25.89
C HIS A 98 11.13 9.65 -26.70
N ASP A 99 12.18 10.05 -27.42
CA ASP A 99 12.98 9.30 -28.42
C ASP A 99 13.73 8.07 -27.87
N ARG A 100 13.30 7.51 -26.73
CA ARG A 100 13.91 6.35 -26.09
C ARG A 100 12.86 5.33 -25.74
N ALA A 101 13.05 4.10 -26.20
CA ALA A 101 12.22 2.97 -25.81
C ALA A 101 12.52 2.60 -24.35
N GLY A 102 11.58 2.89 -23.44
CA GLY A 102 11.60 2.35 -22.08
C GLY A 102 10.96 0.96 -22.02
N LEU A 103 11.56 0.08 -21.22
CA LEU A 103 10.95 -1.21 -20.87
C LEU A 103 9.69 -0.96 -20.04
N ARG A 104 8.60 -1.64 -20.42
CA ARG A 104 7.31 -1.59 -19.74
C ARG A 104 6.93 -3.03 -19.44
N LEU A 105 7.00 -3.37 -18.16
CA LEU A 105 6.80 -4.72 -17.67
C LEU A 105 5.75 -4.69 -16.55
N LEU A 106 4.79 -5.60 -16.62
CA LEU A 106 3.87 -5.92 -15.54
C LEU A 106 4.14 -7.34 -15.05
N VAL A 107 4.05 -7.53 -13.74
CA VAL A 107 4.09 -8.85 -13.12
C VAL A 107 2.64 -9.27 -12.87
N ASP A 108 2.28 -10.42 -13.42
CA ASP A 108 0.98 -11.05 -13.21
C ASP A 108 1.08 -12.00 -12.02
N HIS A 109 0.39 -11.63 -10.94
CA HIS A 109 0.28 -12.41 -9.71
C HIS A 109 -0.78 -13.50 -9.90
N ASP A 110 -0.44 -14.50 -10.71
CA ASP A 110 -1.33 -15.58 -11.15
C ASP A 110 -1.08 -16.93 -10.45
N ASP A 111 -0.26 -16.92 -9.40
CA ASP A 111 0.21 -18.12 -8.72
C ASP A 111 -0.29 -18.22 -7.28
N ALA A 112 -1.51 -18.76 -7.12
CA ALA A 112 -2.11 -19.00 -5.80
C ALA A 112 -1.44 -20.14 -5.00
N ASP A 113 -0.59 -20.95 -5.63
CA ASP A 113 0.04 -22.10 -4.98
C ASP A 113 1.35 -21.70 -4.27
N ARG A 114 2.12 -20.78 -4.88
CA ARG A 114 3.42 -20.32 -4.38
C ARG A 114 3.39 -18.90 -3.84
N GLU A 115 2.35 -18.13 -4.14
CA GLU A 115 2.13 -16.75 -3.69
C GLU A 115 0.62 -16.46 -3.58
N PHE A 116 0.21 -15.22 -3.35
CA PHE A 116 -1.19 -14.82 -3.38
C PHE A 116 -1.59 -14.41 -4.80
N ALA A 117 -2.56 -15.11 -5.39
CA ALA A 117 -3.15 -14.64 -6.64
C ALA A 117 -4.10 -13.45 -6.39
N TYR A 118 -3.81 -12.30 -6.99
CA TYR A 118 -4.63 -11.08 -6.91
C TYR A 118 -5.02 -10.59 -8.31
N PRO A 119 -5.86 -11.33 -9.05
CA PRO A 119 -6.30 -10.92 -10.39
C PRO A 119 -7.18 -9.67 -10.35
N ASP A 120 -7.91 -9.48 -9.24
CA ASP A 120 -8.87 -8.40 -9.08
C ASP A 120 -8.16 -7.06 -8.86
N GLY A 121 -8.58 -6.06 -9.63
CA GLY A 121 -8.04 -4.70 -9.55
C GLY A 121 -6.99 -4.36 -10.61
N ALA A 122 -6.43 -5.34 -11.33
CA ALA A 122 -5.40 -5.14 -12.34
C ALA A 122 -5.93 -5.09 -13.79
N GLU A 123 -7.25 -5.14 -13.99
CA GLU A 123 -7.88 -5.39 -15.29
C GLU A 123 -7.57 -4.29 -16.31
N GLU A 124 -7.53 -3.03 -15.90
CA GLU A 124 -7.14 -1.94 -16.81
C GLU A 124 -5.67 -2.11 -17.22
N ALA A 125 -4.75 -2.36 -16.29
CA ALA A 125 -3.34 -2.53 -16.57
C ALA A 125 -3.07 -3.71 -17.53
N MET A 126 -3.73 -4.84 -17.31
CA MET A 126 -3.62 -6.03 -18.17
C MET A 126 -4.19 -5.79 -19.57
N ASN A 127 -5.34 -5.13 -19.68
CA ASN A 127 -5.89 -4.70 -20.97
C ASN A 127 -4.94 -3.75 -21.69
N ARG A 128 -4.35 -2.76 -20.98
CA ARG A 128 -3.37 -1.83 -21.56
C ARG A 128 -2.11 -2.53 -22.02
N ALA A 129 -1.62 -3.53 -21.29
CA ALA A 129 -0.46 -4.30 -21.71
C ALA A 129 -0.69 -4.98 -23.04
N THR A 130 -1.85 -5.63 -23.21
CA THR A 130 -2.25 -6.25 -24.47
C THR A 130 -2.37 -5.22 -25.58
N GLU A 131 -3.09 -4.12 -25.36
CA GLU A 131 -3.30 -3.05 -26.36
C GLU A 131 -1.99 -2.38 -26.81
N ARG A 132 -1.00 -2.25 -25.91
CA ARG A 132 0.19 -1.41 -26.10
C ARG A 132 1.49 -2.18 -26.16
N GLY A 133 1.42 -3.51 -26.19
CA GLY A 133 2.56 -4.43 -26.23
C GLY A 133 3.50 -4.23 -25.05
N TRP A 134 2.98 -4.13 -23.83
CA TRP A 134 3.82 -4.21 -22.63
C TRP A 134 4.15 -5.67 -22.34
N THR A 135 5.34 -5.92 -21.82
CA THR A 135 5.73 -7.27 -21.39
C THR A 135 4.94 -7.63 -20.14
N VAL A 136 4.34 -8.81 -20.12
CA VAL A 136 3.69 -9.39 -18.93
C VAL A 136 4.49 -10.61 -18.53
N VAL A 137 4.83 -10.72 -17.25
CA VAL A 137 5.55 -11.86 -16.68
C VAL A 137 4.61 -12.58 -15.72
N SER A 138 4.30 -13.84 -16.01
CA SER A 138 3.49 -14.72 -15.15
C SER A 138 4.36 -15.28 -14.04
N MET A 139 3.98 -15.05 -12.78
CA MET A 139 4.68 -15.66 -11.65
C MET A 139 4.58 -17.18 -11.70
N LYS A 140 3.43 -17.71 -12.13
CA LYS A 140 3.18 -19.14 -12.27
C LYS A 140 4.06 -19.80 -13.32
N SER A 141 4.19 -19.17 -14.48
CA SER A 141 4.77 -19.82 -15.67
C SER A 141 6.24 -19.44 -15.89
N ASP A 142 6.62 -18.21 -15.55
CA ASP A 142 7.94 -17.67 -15.92
C ASP A 142 8.96 -17.76 -14.78
N TRP A 143 8.50 -17.87 -13.52
CA TRP A 143 9.40 -17.93 -12.37
C TRP A 143 9.63 -19.36 -11.87
N SER A 144 10.90 -19.73 -11.78
CA SER A 144 11.32 -21.03 -11.21
C SER A 144 11.26 -21.07 -9.68
N ARG A 145 11.28 -19.90 -9.02
CA ARG A 145 11.23 -19.75 -7.55
C ARG A 145 10.66 -18.36 -7.19
N ILE A 146 9.87 -18.27 -6.12
CA ILE A 146 9.28 -17.01 -5.64
C ILE A 146 10.10 -16.40 -4.49
N PHE A 147 10.40 -17.18 -3.44
CA PHE A 147 11.15 -16.72 -2.27
C PHE A 147 12.48 -17.45 -2.13
N ASN A 148 13.47 -16.82 -1.48
CA ASN A 148 14.81 -17.37 -1.26
C ASN A 148 14.89 -18.27 -0.03
#